data_AF-A0A7Z0LFG5-F1
#
_entry.id   AF-A0A7Z0LFG5-F1
#
_cell.length_a   1.000
_cell.length_b   1.000
_cell.length_c   1.000
_cell.angle_alpha   90.00
_cell.angle_beta   90.00
_cell.angle_gamma   90.00
#
_symmetry.space_group_name_H-M   'P 1'
#
loop_
_entity.id
_entity.type
_entity.pdbx_description
1 polymer ?
#
loop_
_entity_poly.entity_id
_entity_poly.type
_entity_poly.pdbx_seq_one_letter_code
_entity_poly.pdbx_strand_id
1 'polypeptide(L)'
;VDRVLVDEIYDDDIVYHNSYMEYLKEVYEFFLSTENKQKYLEYNKSFSNFSSSKVKDYVKSPYIFFVKRVLGIFQEENYEITPFNKGNFYHAVMEDSRILEYVAKQGELLANLDEIDQFDENKYLIPVRSLLLEVINNTINDNIVDFMTIINSKKMNYYEFNTIINRLTKLIIYEIYYTAISGYKATEVEKNFEFTITGDKIIYKDDDKEKFINLPRIYNIPTISFRGKIDRIDQKDNKYLLIDYKSSKSDFEYSKFYNGEDSQLLTYLIATILLKDIKIEQVLGIFYRQITEDKSNVRLKGLVNQDVLLGEDFARSASKIMFAGITKENKVNGHYKNRTLTSSEFEKFVKINIDNILTTIEKIYSFDYSALNKETELQELYDYSKNKLNSDDNNKSVGNTAQVKKLLLEKDL
;
A
#
# COMPACT_ATOMS: atom_id res chain seq x y z
N VAL A 1 -30.95 -10.57 -7.77
CA VAL A 1 -32.02 -9.75 -7.16
C VAL A 1 -31.64 -8.32 -7.41
N ASP A 2 -32.30 -7.76 -8.43
CA ASP A 2 -32.34 -6.39 -8.95
C ASP A 2 -31.01 -5.66 -9.21
N ARG A 3 -30.29 -6.09 -10.26
CA ARG A 3 -29.34 -5.22 -10.97
C ARG A 3 -30.13 -4.40 -11.99
N VAL A 4 -30.44 -3.15 -11.71
CA VAL A 4 -30.89 -2.23 -12.76
C VAL A 4 -30.11 -0.93 -12.60
N LEU A 5 -29.06 -0.80 -13.40
CA LEU A 5 -28.48 0.51 -13.72
C LEU A 5 -28.85 0.80 -15.15
N VAL A 6 -29.63 1.84 -15.41
CA VAL A 6 -29.74 2.42 -16.75
C VAL A 6 -30.44 3.76 -16.74
N ASP A 7 -29.96 4.73 -17.52
CA ASP A 7 -30.93 5.40 -18.42
C ASP A 7 -30.99 4.64 -19.76
N GLU A 8 -29.84 4.31 -20.37
CA GLU A 8 -29.65 3.34 -21.46
C GLU A 8 -28.26 2.67 -21.30
N ILE A 9 -28.20 1.33 -21.37
CA ILE A 9 -27.00 0.52 -21.57
C ILE A 9 -27.23 0.02 -22.99
N TYR A 10 -26.36 0.40 -23.92
CA TYR A 10 -26.35 -0.22 -25.23
C TYR A 10 -25.80 -1.63 -25.05
N ASP A 11 -26.69 -2.60 -24.84
CA ASP A 11 -26.40 -4.04 -24.81
C ASP A 11 -27.21 -4.67 -25.95
N ASP A 12 -26.56 -5.48 -26.79
CA ASP A 12 -27.27 -6.15 -27.90
C ASP A 12 -27.91 -7.48 -27.46
N ASP A 13 -27.55 -8.10 -26.33
CA ASP A 13 -28.30 -9.22 -25.74
C ASP A 13 -27.82 -9.58 -24.31
N ILE A 14 -28.73 -9.83 -23.36
CA ILE A 14 -28.36 -10.26 -22.00
C ILE A 14 -27.84 -11.70 -22.02
N VAL A 15 -26.52 -11.88 -21.93
CA VAL A 15 -25.86 -13.19 -21.76
C VAL A 15 -25.14 -13.26 -20.41
N TYR A 16 -25.26 -14.41 -19.73
CA TYR A 16 -24.46 -14.70 -18.53
C TYR A 16 -23.00 -14.95 -18.94
N HIS A 17 -22.08 -14.14 -18.42
CA HIS A 17 -20.67 -14.14 -18.83
C HIS A 17 -19.74 -14.61 -17.70
N ASN A 18 -18.80 -15.50 -18.04
CA ASN A 18 -17.90 -16.17 -17.09
C ASN A 18 -16.61 -15.37 -16.81
N SER A 19 -16.42 -14.22 -17.46
CA SER A 19 -15.25 -13.36 -17.26
C SER A 19 -15.53 -11.90 -17.59
N TYR A 20 -14.73 -10.97 -17.04
CA TYR A 20 -14.73 -9.55 -17.41
C TYR A 20 -14.80 -9.40 -18.94
N MET A 21 -13.94 -10.07 -19.69
CA MET A 21 -13.79 -9.90 -21.15
C MET A 21 -15.02 -10.24 -21.99
N GLU A 22 -15.96 -11.03 -21.47
CA GLU A 22 -17.16 -11.42 -22.21
C GLU A 22 -18.27 -10.37 -22.08
N TYR A 23 -18.48 -9.79 -20.88
CA TYR A 23 -19.44 -8.68 -20.66
C TYR A 23 -18.93 -7.34 -21.25
N LEU A 24 -17.61 -7.16 -21.31
CA LEU A 24 -16.95 -5.91 -21.71
C LEU A 24 -16.94 -5.65 -23.23
N LYS A 25 -17.41 -6.59 -24.06
CA LYS A 25 -17.52 -6.38 -25.52
C LYS A 25 -18.74 -5.57 -25.93
N GLU A 26 -19.68 -5.32 -25.02
CA GLU A 26 -21.00 -4.77 -25.37
C GLU A 26 -21.25 -3.39 -24.74
N VAL A 27 -20.71 -3.09 -23.54
CA VAL A 27 -20.98 -1.83 -22.84
C VAL A 27 -19.91 -0.74 -23.10
N TYR A 28 -20.26 0.27 -23.90
CA TYR A 28 -19.31 1.31 -24.38
C TYR A 28 -19.57 2.74 -23.89
N GLU A 29 -20.79 3.08 -23.49
CA GLU A 29 -21.10 4.39 -22.90
C GLU A 29 -22.10 4.17 -21.77
N PHE A 30 -21.90 4.90 -20.66
CA PHE A 30 -22.76 4.81 -19.51
C PHE A 30 -23.16 6.20 -19.04
N PHE A 31 -24.39 6.57 -19.31
CA PHE A 31 -25.00 7.79 -18.79
C PHE A 31 -26.00 7.44 -17.69
N LEU A 32 -25.85 8.09 -16.53
CA LEU A 32 -26.86 8.05 -15.47
C LEU A 32 -27.51 9.43 -15.36
N SER A 33 -28.83 9.50 -15.45
CA SER A 33 -29.58 10.68 -15.00
C SER A 33 -29.24 11.01 -13.56
N THR A 34 -29.42 12.29 -13.20
CA THR A 34 -29.38 12.73 -11.80
C THR A 34 -30.28 11.88 -10.90
N GLU A 35 -31.45 11.47 -11.38
CA GLU A 35 -32.39 10.60 -10.65
C GLU A 35 -31.78 9.23 -10.37
N ASN A 36 -31.19 8.57 -11.37
CA ASN A 36 -30.59 7.26 -11.17
C ASN A 36 -29.26 7.29 -10.38
N LYS A 37 -28.50 8.39 -10.46
CA LYS A 37 -27.37 8.63 -9.54
C LYS A 37 -27.85 8.67 -8.09
N GLN A 38 -28.93 9.40 -7.80
CA GLN A 38 -29.51 9.50 -6.46
C GLN A 38 -30.02 8.13 -5.97
N LYS A 39 -30.81 7.43 -6.78
CA LYS A 39 -31.29 6.08 -6.47
C LYS A 39 -30.13 5.13 -6.17
N TYR A 40 -29.09 5.13 -7.00
CA TYR A 40 -27.90 4.29 -6.77
C TYR A 40 -27.27 4.57 -5.41
N LEU A 41 -27.08 5.84 -5.04
CA LEU A 41 -26.49 6.22 -3.75
C LEU A 41 -27.39 5.86 -2.56
N GLU A 42 -28.71 5.94 -2.72
CA GLU A 42 -29.69 5.54 -1.69
C GLU A 42 -29.68 4.03 -1.44
N TYR A 43 -29.65 3.23 -2.50
CA TYR A 43 -29.61 1.77 -2.42
C TYR A 43 -28.23 1.25 -2.01
N ASN A 44 -27.16 1.87 -2.51
CA ASN A 44 -25.79 1.41 -2.32
C ASN A 44 -25.04 2.26 -1.29
N LYS A 45 -25.54 2.24 -0.04
CA LYS A 45 -24.93 2.99 1.07
C LYS A 45 -23.44 2.70 1.24
N SER A 46 -22.99 1.48 0.89
CA SER A 46 -21.59 1.09 0.98
C SER A 46 -20.67 1.78 -0.04
N PHE A 47 -21.24 2.43 -1.07
CA PHE A 47 -20.48 3.24 -2.03
C PHE A 47 -19.76 4.42 -1.36
N SER A 48 -20.30 4.94 -0.26
CA SER A 48 -19.66 5.98 0.55
C SER A 48 -18.45 5.50 1.36
N ASN A 49 -18.15 4.20 1.34
CA ASN A 49 -16.93 3.64 1.92
C ASN A 49 -15.79 3.66 0.91
N PHE A 50 -14.73 4.39 1.23
CA PHE A 50 -13.52 4.53 0.43
C PHE A 50 -12.31 3.90 1.11
N SER A 51 -11.35 3.53 0.28
CA SER A 51 -10.02 3.07 0.69
C SER A 51 -9.02 3.48 -0.39
N SER A 52 -7.73 3.48 -0.09
CA SER A 52 -6.70 3.77 -1.08
C SER A 52 -6.79 2.86 -2.30
N SER A 53 -7.15 1.57 -2.13
CA SER A 53 -7.38 0.65 -3.25
C SER A 53 -8.57 1.04 -4.11
N LYS A 54 -9.69 1.49 -3.51
CA LYS A 54 -10.86 1.94 -4.26
C LYS A 54 -10.56 3.20 -5.06
N VAL A 55 -9.86 4.17 -4.47
CA VAL A 55 -9.41 5.38 -5.18
C VAL A 55 -8.45 5.01 -6.32
N LYS A 56 -7.49 4.13 -6.06
CA LYS A 56 -6.52 3.66 -7.06
C LYS A 56 -7.16 2.96 -8.25
N ASP A 57 -8.24 2.19 -8.04
CA ASP A 57 -8.98 1.58 -9.15
C ASP A 57 -9.46 2.66 -10.14
N TYR A 58 -9.95 3.81 -9.65
CA TYR A 58 -10.40 4.92 -10.51
C TYR A 58 -9.24 5.63 -11.19
N VAL A 59 -8.16 5.93 -10.45
CA VAL A 59 -6.98 6.60 -11.03
C VAL A 59 -6.36 5.77 -12.15
N LYS A 60 -6.34 4.44 -12.00
CA LYS A 60 -5.88 3.53 -13.06
C LYS A 60 -6.77 3.57 -14.28
N SER A 61 -8.09 3.42 -14.07
CA SER A 61 -9.06 3.46 -15.14
C SER A 61 -10.45 3.74 -14.57
N PRO A 62 -11.07 4.90 -14.89
CA PRO A 62 -12.44 5.19 -14.51
C PRO A 62 -13.43 4.10 -14.95
N TYR A 63 -13.18 3.48 -16.11
CA TYR A 63 -13.99 2.40 -16.63
C TYR A 63 -13.85 1.10 -15.79
N ILE A 64 -12.63 0.68 -15.44
CA ILE A 64 -12.43 -0.47 -14.53
C ILE A 64 -13.11 -0.21 -13.18
N PHE A 65 -12.99 1.01 -12.66
CA PHE A 65 -13.68 1.39 -11.43
C PHE A 65 -15.20 1.23 -11.58
N PHE A 66 -15.79 1.71 -12.68
CA PHE A 66 -17.21 1.57 -12.94
C PHE A 66 -17.65 0.10 -12.91
N VAL A 67 -16.98 -0.77 -13.68
CA VAL A 67 -17.33 -2.20 -13.74
C VAL A 67 -17.19 -2.89 -12.38
N LYS A 68 -16.08 -2.65 -11.68
CA LYS A 68 -15.76 -3.33 -10.43
C LYS A 68 -16.52 -2.78 -9.21
N ARG A 69 -16.66 -1.45 -9.13
CA ARG A 69 -17.14 -0.74 -7.92
C ARG A 69 -18.56 -0.19 -8.06
N VAL A 70 -19.05 0.02 -9.28
CA VAL A 70 -20.42 0.50 -9.53
C VAL A 70 -21.32 -0.65 -9.96
N LEU A 71 -20.95 -1.41 -11.02
CA LEU A 71 -21.72 -2.59 -11.46
C LEU A 71 -21.58 -3.79 -10.51
N GLY A 72 -20.47 -3.87 -9.78
CA GLY A 72 -20.19 -4.98 -8.86
C GLY A 72 -19.95 -6.30 -9.59
N ILE A 73 -19.35 -6.24 -10.78
CA ILE A 73 -18.95 -7.43 -11.53
C ILE A 73 -17.60 -7.90 -10.97
N PHE A 74 -17.56 -9.16 -10.52
CA PHE A 74 -16.37 -9.79 -9.97
C PHE A 74 -15.95 -10.95 -10.87
N GLN A 75 -14.65 -11.21 -10.95
CA GLN A 75 -14.12 -12.41 -11.61
C GLN A 75 -14.24 -13.60 -10.67
N GLU A 76 -14.58 -14.77 -11.19
CA GLU A 76 -14.57 -16.00 -10.40
C GLU A 76 -13.16 -16.29 -9.85
N GLU A 77 -13.11 -16.71 -8.58
CA GLU A 77 -11.88 -17.12 -7.93
C GLU A 77 -11.47 -18.51 -8.45
N ASN A 78 -10.41 -18.56 -9.26
CA ASN A 78 -9.77 -19.82 -9.63
C ASN A 78 -8.87 -20.30 -8.46
N TYR A 79 -8.86 -21.61 -8.21
CA TYR A 79 -7.94 -22.28 -7.26
C TYR A 79 -6.49 -22.28 -7.79
N GLU A 80 -5.91 -21.09 -7.92
CA GLU A 80 -4.56 -20.84 -8.40
C GLU A 80 -3.82 -19.89 -7.46
N ILE A 81 -2.48 -19.96 -7.49
CA ILE A 81 -1.65 -18.99 -6.77
C ILE A 81 -1.73 -17.67 -7.53
N THR A 82 -2.30 -16.66 -6.90
CA THR A 82 -2.46 -15.32 -7.46
C THR A 82 -1.58 -14.32 -6.70
N PRO A 83 -1.25 -13.16 -7.29
CA PRO A 83 -0.58 -12.10 -6.54
C PRO A 83 -1.34 -11.68 -5.27
N PHE A 84 -2.67 -11.74 -5.31
CA PHE A 84 -3.55 -11.36 -4.21
C PHE A 84 -3.44 -12.33 -3.03
N ASN A 85 -3.71 -13.63 -3.24
CA ASN A 85 -3.66 -14.61 -2.15
C ASN A 85 -2.23 -14.81 -1.61
N LYS A 86 -1.21 -14.68 -2.46
CA LYS A 86 0.18 -14.67 -2.03
C LYS A 86 0.51 -13.45 -1.16
N GLY A 87 -0.03 -12.28 -1.51
CA GLY A 87 0.06 -11.08 -0.69
C GLY A 87 -0.53 -11.30 0.70
N ASN A 88 -1.79 -11.74 0.77
CA ASN A 88 -2.47 -12.01 2.04
C ASN A 88 -1.71 -13.03 2.91
N PHE A 89 -1.19 -14.11 2.29
CA PHE A 89 -0.35 -15.08 2.97
C PHE A 89 0.90 -14.43 3.59
N TYR A 90 1.58 -13.55 2.86
CA TYR A 90 2.74 -12.84 3.38
C TYR A 90 2.42 -11.93 4.56
N HIS A 91 1.35 -11.14 4.47
CA HIS A 91 0.89 -10.31 5.59
C HIS A 91 0.59 -11.16 6.82
N ALA A 92 -0.17 -12.24 6.64
CA ALA A 92 -0.59 -13.13 7.71
C ALA A 92 0.59 -13.82 8.43
N VAL A 93 1.65 -14.16 7.70
CA VAL A 93 2.87 -14.71 8.31
C VAL A 93 3.65 -13.63 9.06
N MET A 94 3.78 -12.44 8.48
CA MET A 94 4.58 -11.36 9.07
C MET A 94 3.91 -10.67 10.25
N GLU A 95 2.58 -10.78 10.40
CA GLU A 95 1.83 -10.32 11.58
C GLU A 95 1.83 -11.34 12.74
N ASP A 96 2.28 -12.58 12.52
CA ASP A 96 2.23 -13.62 13.55
C ASP A 96 3.14 -13.25 14.74
N SER A 97 2.54 -13.19 15.94
CA SER A 97 3.22 -12.83 17.18
C SER A 97 4.51 -13.62 17.44
N ARG A 98 4.58 -14.91 17.08
CA ARG A 98 5.77 -15.74 17.28
C ARG A 98 6.93 -15.27 16.40
N ILE A 99 6.65 -14.83 15.17
CA ILE A 99 7.65 -14.23 14.27
C ILE A 99 8.12 -12.89 14.84
N LEU A 100 7.19 -12.02 15.23
CA LEU A 100 7.50 -10.68 15.75
C LEU A 100 8.35 -10.75 17.03
N GLU A 101 7.96 -11.60 17.98
CA GLU A 101 8.68 -11.82 19.23
C GLU A 101 10.08 -12.40 18.98
N TYR A 102 10.19 -13.37 18.07
CA TYR A 102 11.49 -13.95 17.70
C TYR A 102 12.41 -12.91 17.08
N VAL A 103 11.91 -12.11 16.12
CA VAL A 103 12.66 -11.02 15.48
C VAL A 103 13.15 -10.02 16.51
N ALA A 104 12.25 -9.54 17.39
CA ALA A 104 12.61 -8.57 18.42
C ALA A 104 13.69 -9.12 19.35
N LYS A 105 13.50 -10.34 19.86
CA LYS A 105 14.46 -11.00 20.76
C LYS A 105 15.83 -11.20 20.12
N GLN A 106 15.88 -11.73 18.89
CA GLN A 106 17.15 -11.96 18.19
C GLN A 106 17.83 -10.65 17.78
N GLY A 107 17.05 -9.62 17.42
CA GLY A 107 17.57 -8.29 17.12
C GLY A 107 18.25 -7.65 18.32
N GLU A 108 17.59 -7.70 19.49
CA GLU A 108 18.15 -7.21 20.76
C GLU A 108 19.41 -8.01 21.16
N LEU A 109 19.40 -9.34 21.02
CA LEU A 109 20.59 -10.19 21.25
C LEU A 109 21.75 -9.80 20.35
N LEU A 110 21.51 -9.61 19.05
CA LEU A 110 22.53 -9.23 18.08
C LEU A 110 23.10 -7.83 18.36
N ALA A 111 22.26 -6.88 18.77
CA ALA A 111 22.71 -5.53 19.13
C ALA A 111 23.65 -5.54 20.34
N ASN A 112 23.36 -6.34 21.36
CA ASN A 112 24.14 -6.38 22.61
C ASN A 112 25.51 -7.05 22.49
N LEU A 113 25.73 -7.86 21.46
CA LEU A 113 27.01 -8.55 21.24
C LEU A 113 28.06 -7.64 20.58
N ASP A 114 27.71 -6.42 20.16
CA ASP A 114 28.53 -5.57 19.27
C ASP A 114 29.01 -6.29 17.99
N GLU A 115 28.36 -7.41 17.64
CA GLU A 115 28.68 -8.28 16.50
C GLU A 115 27.90 -7.89 15.23
N ILE A 116 27.26 -6.71 15.19
CA ILE A 116 26.47 -6.25 14.04
C ILE A 116 27.31 -6.26 12.74
N ASP A 117 28.58 -5.91 12.82
CA ASP A 117 29.49 -5.91 11.67
C ASP A 117 29.95 -7.34 11.27
N GLN A 118 29.71 -8.35 12.12
CA GLN A 118 29.99 -9.76 11.87
C GLN A 118 28.71 -10.58 11.57
N PHE A 119 27.60 -9.90 11.25
CA PHE A 119 26.33 -10.56 10.96
C PHE A 119 26.45 -11.62 9.86
N ASP A 120 26.34 -12.89 10.27
CA ASP A 120 26.27 -14.04 9.37
C ASP A 120 24.84 -14.57 9.30
N GLU A 121 24.20 -14.38 8.15
CA GLU A 121 22.85 -14.87 7.88
C GLU A 121 22.72 -16.40 8.02
N ASN A 122 23.80 -17.16 7.80
CA ASN A 122 23.75 -18.62 7.80
C ASN A 122 23.42 -19.17 9.20
N LYS A 123 23.83 -18.45 10.25
CA LYS A 123 23.50 -18.76 11.65
C LYS A 123 21.99 -18.80 11.91
N TYR A 124 21.22 -18.04 11.12
CA TYR A 124 19.78 -17.87 11.33
C TYR A 124 18.91 -18.69 10.36
N LEU A 125 19.47 -19.23 9.27
CA LEU A 125 18.72 -19.95 8.24
C LEU A 125 17.87 -21.10 8.79
N ILE A 126 18.49 -22.01 9.56
CA ILE A 126 17.82 -23.18 10.13
C ILE A 126 16.76 -22.76 11.16
N PRO A 127 17.10 -22.00 12.23
CA PRO A 127 16.11 -21.70 13.26
C PRO A 127 14.95 -20.84 12.75
N VAL A 128 15.20 -19.88 11.84
CA VAL A 128 14.12 -19.08 11.24
C VAL A 128 13.21 -19.94 10.36
N ARG A 129 13.78 -20.82 9.53
CA ARG A 129 12.96 -21.71 8.69
C ARG A 129 12.11 -22.66 9.54
N SER A 130 12.69 -23.22 10.61
CA SER A 130 11.95 -24.07 11.55
C SER A 130 10.77 -23.34 12.18
N LEU A 131 11.00 -22.12 12.70
CA LEU A 131 9.94 -21.28 13.25
C LEU A 131 8.86 -20.95 12.22
N LEU A 132 9.26 -20.58 11.01
CA LEU A 132 8.32 -20.24 9.93
C LEU A 132 7.41 -21.44 9.57
N LEU A 133 7.97 -22.65 9.48
CA LEU A 133 7.18 -23.85 9.23
C LEU A 133 6.28 -24.21 10.41
N GLU A 134 6.73 -24.00 11.64
CA GLU A 134 5.90 -24.16 12.83
C GLU A 134 4.70 -23.20 12.80
N VAL A 135 4.94 -21.92 12.47
CA VAL A 135 3.90 -20.90 12.34
C VAL A 135 2.86 -21.31 11.31
N ILE A 136 3.30 -21.70 10.12
CA ILE A 136 2.40 -22.07 9.01
C ILE A 136 1.59 -23.33 9.34
N ASN A 137 2.20 -24.32 9.99
CA ASN A 137 1.52 -25.58 10.30
C ASN A 137 0.60 -25.49 11.53
N ASN A 138 0.87 -24.53 12.43
CA ASN A 138 0.14 -24.37 13.69
C ASN A 138 -0.47 -22.96 13.77
N THR A 139 -1.28 -22.58 12.79
CA THR A 139 -1.99 -21.31 12.76
C THR A 139 -3.49 -21.52 12.61
N ILE A 140 -4.25 -20.52 13.07
CA ILE A 140 -5.69 -20.39 12.86
C ILE A 140 -6.02 -19.22 11.91
N ASN A 141 -5.01 -18.56 11.33
CA ASN A 141 -5.22 -17.43 10.43
C ASN A 141 -5.75 -17.93 9.08
N ASP A 142 -6.97 -17.51 8.72
CA ASP A 142 -7.65 -17.95 7.51
C ASP A 142 -6.83 -17.72 6.24
N ASN A 143 -6.10 -16.59 6.13
CA ASN A 143 -5.28 -16.32 4.95
C ASN A 143 -4.14 -17.34 4.78
N ILE A 144 -3.59 -17.86 5.88
CA ILE A 144 -2.58 -18.93 5.82
C ILE A 144 -3.25 -20.25 5.45
N VAL A 145 -4.37 -20.59 6.10
CA VAL A 145 -5.11 -21.84 5.86
C VAL A 145 -5.59 -21.93 4.41
N ASP A 146 -6.18 -20.87 3.89
CA ASP A 146 -6.67 -20.77 2.51
C ASP A 146 -5.53 -20.91 1.51
N PHE A 147 -4.42 -20.21 1.75
CA PHE A 147 -3.25 -20.32 0.89
C PHE A 147 -2.68 -21.75 0.91
N MET A 148 -2.59 -22.39 2.07
CA MET A 148 -2.12 -23.77 2.19
C MET A 148 -3.07 -24.76 1.51
N THR A 149 -4.37 -24.49 1.50
CA THR A 149 -5.35 -25.28 0.73
C THR A 149 -5.05 -25.21 -0.76
N ILE A 150 -4.73 -24.02 -1.28
CA ILE A 150 -4.28 -23.85 -2.68
C ILE A 150 -2.97 -24.62 -2.92
N ILE A 151 -1.98 -24.51 -2.03
CA ILE A 151 -0.71 -25.24 -2.16
C ILE A 151 -0.93 -26.75 -2.20
N ASN A 152 -1.77 -27.29 -1.31
CA ASN A 152 -2.02 -28.72 -1.21
C ASN A 152 -2.86 -29.28 -2.36
N SER A 153 -3.58 -28.42 -3.10
CA SER A 153 -4.44 -28.84 -4.22
C SER A 153 -3.67 -29.44 -5.41
N LYS A 154 -2.41 -29.02 -5.65
CA LYS A 154 -1.61 -29.45 -6.81
C LYS A 154 -0.15 -29.67 -6.42
N LYS A 155 0.42 -30.84 -6.80
CA LYS A 155 1.84 -31.16 -6.53
C LYS A 155 2.83 -30.10 -7.05
N MET A 156 2.53 -29.44 -8.17
CA MET A 156 3.39 -28.42 -8.75
C MET A 156 3.51 -27.16 -7.87
N ASN A 157 2.50 -26.88 -7.05
CA ASN A 157 2.48 -25.69 -6.18
C ASN A 157 3.56 -25.73 -5.09
N TYR A 158 4.06 -26.92 -4.73
CA TYR A 158 5.13 -27.07 -3.75
C TYR A 158 6.45 -26.38 -4.16
N TYR A 159 6.73 -26.26 -5.46
CA TYR A 159 7.92 -25.52 -5.91
C TYR A 159 7.80 -24.02 -5.63
N GLU A 160 6.64 -23.43 -5.96
CA GLU A 160 6.35 -22.03 -5.67
C GLU A 160 6.32 -21.80 -4.15
N PHE A 161 5.71 -22.72 -3.39
CA PHE A 161 5.71 -22.66 -1.93
C PHE A 161 7.12 -22.65 -1.35
N ASN A 162 8.02 -23.53 -1.82
CA ASN A 162 9.41 -23.52 -1.36
C ASN A 162 10.12 -22.18 -1.63
N THR A 163 9.85 -21.56 -2.78
CA THR A 163 10.37 -20.22 -3.13
C THR A 163 9.83 -19.15 -2.17
N ILE A 164 8.54 -19.19 -1.87
CA ILE A 164 7.88 -18.30 -0.90
C ILE A 164 8.51 -18.45 0.49
N ILE A 165 8.71 -19.67 0.96
CA ILE A 165 9.35 -19.95 2.27
C ILE A 165 10.78 -19.43 2.32
N ASN A 166 11.56 -19.59 1.25
CA ASN A 166 12.93 -19.08 1.19
C ASN A 166 12.98 -17.55 1.27
N ARG A 167 12.10 -16.86 0.54
CA ARG A 167 11.96 -15.39 0.60
C ARG A 167 11.59 -14.91 1.99
N LEU A 168 10.60 -15.53 2.62
CA LEU A 168 10.19 -15.19 3.99
C LEU A 168 11.32 -15.47 4.99
N THR A 169 12.02 -16.60 4.86
CA THR A 169 13.17 -16.93 5.72
C THR A 169 14.23 -15.83 5.63
N LYS A 170 14.62 -15.42 4.41
CA LYS A 170 15.60 -14.34 4.21
C LYS A 170 15.11 -13.00 4.73
N LEU A 171 13.83 -12.68 4.53
CA LEU A 171 13.24 -11.45 5.05
C LEU A 171 13.27 -11.40 6.57
N ILE A 172 12.84 -12.45 7.27
CA ILE A 172 12.83 -12.51 8.73
C ILE A 172 14.25 -12.36 9.29
N ILE A 173 15.24 -13.00 8.66
CA ILE A 173 16.67 -12.84 9.02
C ILE A 173 17.10 -11.38 8.88
N TYR A 174 16.65 -10.71 7.81
CA TYR A 174 16.95 -9.30 7.61
C TYR A 174 16.22 -8.39 8.61
N GLU A 175 15.00 -8.75 9.02
CA GLU A 175 14.27 -8.02 10.07
C GLU A 175 14.98 -8.08 11.42
N ILE A 176 15.65 -9.19 11.74
CA ILE A 176 16.55 -9.30 12.91
C ILE A 176 17.70 -8.28 12.79
N TYR A 177 18.36 -8.24 11.64
CA TYR A 177 19.46 -7.31 11.38
C TYR A 177 19.01 -5.84 11.42
N TYR A 178 17.85 -5.55 10.83
CA TYR A 178 17.21 -4.24 10.86
C TYR A 178 16.91 -3.79 12.30
N THR A 179 16.32 -4.67 13.10
CA THR A 179 16.01 -4.40 14.51
C THR A 179 17.29 -4.12 15.30
N ALA A 180 18.34 -4.93 15.09
CA ALA A 180 19.62 -4.77 15.77
C ALA A 180 20.32 -3.43 15.45
N ILE A 181 20.27 -2.99 14.19
CA ILE A 181 20.89 -1.72 13.77
C ILE A 181 20.08 -0.51 14.22
N SER A 182 18.78 -0.53 14.00
CA SER A 182 17.94 0.65 14.16
C SER A 182 17.44 0.83 15.59
N GLY A 183 17.20 -0.27 16.29
CA GLY A 183 16.44 -0.33 17.54
C GLY A 183 14.93 -0.18 17.36
N TYR A 184 14.44 0.01 16.13
CA TYR A 184 13.01 0.04 15.82
C TYR A 184 12.46 -1.38 15.77
N LYS A 185 11.27 -1.57 16.35
CA LYS A 185 10.54 -2.85 16.34
C LYS A 185 9.06 -2.65 16.10
N ALA A 186 8.42 -3.68 15.56
CA ALA A 186 6.98 -3.70 15.34
C ALA A 186 6.25 -3.50 16.68
N THR A 187 5.34 -2.53 16.72
CA THR A 187 4.46 -2.30 17.87
C THR A 187 2.99 -2.49 17.52
N GLU A 188 2.62 -2.20 16.28
CA GLU A 188 1.30 -2.50 15.73
C GLU A 188 1.47 -3.10 14.34
N VAL A 189 0.69 -4.13 14.04
CA VAL A 189 0.62 -4.78 12.73
C VAL A 189 -0.84 -4.88 12.32
N GLU A 190 -1.09 -4.81 11.01
CA GLU A 190 -2.41 -4.97 10.41
C GLU A 190 -3.48 -4.09 11.10
N LYS A 191 -3.07 -2.85 11.45
CA LYS A 191 -3.85 -1.91 12.24
C LYS A 191 -4.92 -1.24 11.40
N ASN A 192 -6.18 -1.56 11.68
CA ASN A 192 -7.32 -0.91 11.04
C ASN A 192 -7.40 0.58 11.42
N PHE A 193 -7.84 1.39 10.47
CA PHE A 193 -8.23 2.77 10.69
C PHE A 193 -9.49 3.10 9.90
N GLU A 194 -10.25 4.05 10.41
CA GLU A 194 -11.43 4.60 9.76
C GLU A 194 -11.52 6.10 10.09
N PHE A 195 -11.78 6.91 9.06
CA PHE A 195 -12.01 8.34 9.16
C PHE A 195 -13.34 8.69 8.53
N THR A 196 -14.07 9.61 9.17
CA THR A 196 -15.17 10.29 8.50
C THR A 196 -14.61 11.50 7.78
N ILE A 197 -14.86 11.64 6.48
CA ILE A 197 -14.42 12.81 5.71
C ILE A 197 -15.65 13.58 5.25
N THR A 198 -15.67 14.87 5.55
CA THR A 198 -16.62 15.86 5.01
C THR A 198 -15.92 16.74 3.98
N GLY A 199 -16.67 17.59 3.27
CA GLY A 199 -16.11 18.48 2.26
C GLY A 199 -15.04 19.45 2.77
N ASP A 200 -14.90 19.64 4.08
CA ASP A 200 -14.00 20.62 4.71
C ASP A 200 -13.03 20.03 5.75
N LYS A 201 -13.20 18.77 6.19
CA LYS A 201 -12.36 18.16 7.23
C LYS A 201 -12.31 16.62 7.15
N ILE A 202 -11.21 16.07 7.67
CA ILE A 202 -11.06 14.66 8.03
C ILE A 202 -11.28 14.55 9.54
N ILE A 203 -12.12 13.63 9.97
CA ILE A 203 -12.49 13.41 11.37
C ILE A 203 -12.12 11.99 11.76
N TYR A 204 -11.35 11.87 12.83
CA TYR A 204 -11.09 10.61 13.50
C TYR A 204 -11.80 10.61 14.85
N LYS A 205 -12.51 9.52 15.14
CA LYS A 205 -13.17 9.30 16.43
C LYS A 205 -12.68 7.99 17.02
N ASP A 206 -12.27 8.05 18.27
CA ASP A 206 -12.03 6.92 19.17
C ASP A 206 -12.92 7.10 20.40
N ASP A 207 -13.08 6.05 21.22
CA ASP A 207 -14.04 6.02 22.33
C ASP A 207 -13.94 7.25 23.27
N ASP A 208 -12.72 7.80 23.44
CA ASP A 208 -12.44 8.93 24.32
C ASP A 208 -11.97 10.22 23.60
N LYS A 209 -11.79 10.20 22.27
CA LYS A 209 -11.13 11.32 21.55
C LYS A 209 -11.73 11.56 20.17
N GLU A 210 -12.06 12.82 19.90
CA GLU A 210 -12.38 13.31 18.55
C GLU A 210 -11.27 14.24 18.07
N LYS A 211 -10.71 13.94 16.90
CA LYS A 211 -9.66 14.73 16.25
C LYS A 211 -10.07 15.07 14.84
N PHE A 212 -9.58 16.20 14.34
CA PHE A 212 -9.83 16.58 12.97
C PHE A 212 -8.63 17.26 12.32
N ILE A 213 -8.56 17.14 11.00
CA ILE A 213 -7.65 17.88 10.13
C ILE A 213 -8.52 18.69 9.18
N ASN A 214 -8.31 20.00 9.14
CA ASN A 214 -8.94 20.87 8.14
C ASN A 214 -8.35 20.58 6.77
N LEU A 215 -9.21 20.54 5.75
CA LEU A 215 -8.81 20.33 4.37
C LEU A 215 -8.23 21.61 3.75
N PRO A 216 -7.34 21.50 2.75
CA PRO A 216 -6.69 22.67 2.13
C PRO A 216 -7.70 23.57 1.39
N ARG A 217 -8.78 22.99 0.90
CA ARG A 217 -9.93 23.68 0.29
C ARG A 217 -11.22 22.93 0.61
N ILE A 218 -12.35 23.49 0.20
CA ILE A 218 -13.64 22.80 0.24
C ILE A 218 -13.72 21.87 -0.98
N TYR A 219 -14.16 20.63 -0.75
CA TYR A 219 -14.40 19.59 -1.74
C TYR A 219 -15.91 19.31 -1.84
N ASN A 220 -16.41 19.19 -3.06
CA ASN A 220 -17.80 18.85 -3.37
C ASN A 220 -18.01 17.32 -3.27
N ILE A 221 -17.92 16.80 -2.05
CA ILE A 221 -18.16 15.39 -1.73
C ILE A 221 -19.22 15.28 -0.63
N PRO A 222 -20.04 14.22 -0.63
CA PRO A 222 -20.86 13.90 0.54
C PRO A 222 -19.96 13.49 1.71
N THR A 223 -20.55 13.32 2.89
CA THR A 223 -19.84 12.67 4.00
C THR A 223 -19.54 11.22 3.62
N ILE A 224 -18.28 10.82 3.74
CA ILE A 224 -17.81 9.48 3.43
C ILE A 224 -17.08 8.85 4.61
N SER A 225 -17.02 7.52 4.62
CA SER A 225 -16.07 6.77 5.45
C SER A 225 -14.85 6.42 4.62
N PHE A 226 -13.65 6.73 5.11
CA PHE A 226 -12.39 6.33 4.52
C PHE A 226 -11.69 5.36 5.46
N ARG A 227 -11.51 4.11 5.02
CA ARG A 227 -10.96 3.03 5.84
C ARG A 227 -9.79 2.34 5.18
N GLY A 228 -8.96 1.73 6.00
CA GLY A 228 -7.84 0.91 5.56
C GLY A 228 -7.21 0.16 6.71
N LYS A 229 -6.08 -0.47 6.40
CA LYS A 229 -5.32 -1.28 7.33
C LYS A 229 -3.84 -0.97 7.12
N ILE A 230 -3.17 -0.47 8.15
CA ILE A 230 -1.72 -0.18 8.11
C ILE A 230 -0.99 -1.49 8.38
N ASP A 231 -0.17 -1.95 7.46
CA ASP A 231 0.47 -3.26 7.56
C ASP A 231 1.38 -3.35 8.79
N ARG A 232 2.22 -2.34 9.03
CA ARG A 232 3.11 -2.32 10.19
C ARG A 232 3.55 -0.92 10.62
N ILE A 233 3.52 -0.68 11.93
CA ILE A 233 4.05 0.50 12.61
C ILE A 233 5.16 0.06 13.55
N ASP A 234 6.37 0.51 13.23
CA ASP A 234 7.53 0.37 14.08
C ASP A 234 7.70 1.58 14.99
N GLN A 235 8.18 1.34 16.21
CA GLN A 235 8.46 2.38 17.18
C GLN A 235 9.80 2.16 17.86
N LYS A 236 10.49 3.27 18.12
CA LYS A 236 11.62 3.37 19.05
C LYS A 236 11.46 4.67 19.81
N ASP A 237 11.45 4.60 21.14
CA ASP A 237 11.13 5.73 22.02
C ASP A 237 9.82 6.41 21.58
N ASN A 238 9.85 7.70 21.25
CA ASN A 238 8.70 8.46 20.75
C ASN A 238 8.74 8.71 19.23
N LYS A 239 9.49 7.90 18.49
CA LYS A 239 9.63 8.00 17.04
C LYS A 239 9.06 6.75 16.34
N TYR A 240 8.55 6.97 15.13
CA TYR A 240 7.74 6.00 14.40
C TYR A 240 8.26 5.79 12.97
N LEU A 241 8.06 4.58 12.47
CA LEU A 241 8.37 4.20 11.10
C LEU A 241 7.24 3.34 10.55
N LEU A 242 6.80 3.63 9.33
CA LEU A 242 5.68 2.93 8.69
C LEU A 242 6.21 2.00 7.60
N ILE A 243 5.76 0.74 7.61
CA ILE A 243 6.18 -0.28 6.64
C ILE A 243 4.95 -0.89 5.98
N ASP A 244 4.95 -0.93 4.67
CA ASP A 244 4.02 -1.71 3.84
C ASP A 244 4.78 -2.86 3.17
N TYR A 245 4.23 -4.08 3.24
CA TYR A 245 4.86 -5.27 2.66
C TYR A 245 4.47 -5.44 1.20
N LYS A 246 5.46 -5.63 0.32
CA LYS A 246 5.22 -5.88 -1.12
C LYS A 246 6.00 -7.08 -1.62
N SER A 247 5.35 -7.92 -2.44
CA SER A 247 6.05 -9.01 -3.14
C SER A 247 6.89 -8.53 -4.32
N SER A 248 6.54 -7.38 -4.89
CA SER A 248 7.23 -6.75 -6.02
C SER A 248 8.30 -5.76 -5.56
N LYS A 249 9.16 -5.34 -6.49
CA LYS A 249 10.20 -4.32 -6.26
C LYS A 249 9.59 -2.91 -6.26
N SER A 250 8.73 -2.63 -5.28
CA SER A 250 8.09 -1.32 -5.11
C SER A 250 9.03 -0.31 -4.45
N ASP A 251 8.90 0.96 -4.84
CA ASP A 251 9.55 2.13 -4.27
C ASP A 251 8.60 3.33 -4.45
N PHE A 252 8.84 4.44 -3.74
CA PHE A 252 8.06 5.65 -3.94
C PHE A 252 8.45 6.32 -5.27
N GLU A 253 7.45 6.58 -6.11
CA GLU A 253 7.63 7.18 -7.43
C GLU A 253 6.92 8.54 -7.52
N TYR A 254 7.70 9.62 -7.58
CA TYR A 254 7.16 10.98 -7.60
C TYR A 254 6.20 11.25 -8.77
N SER A 255 6.44 10.64 -9.94
CA SER A 255 5.54 10.77 -11.10
C SER A 255 4.17 10.15 -10.82
N LYS A 256 4.15 8.92 -10.30
CA LYS A 256 2.92 8.23 -9.90
C LYS A 256 2.20 8.99 -8.79
N PHE A 257 2.94 9.49 -7.80
CA PHE A 257 2.36 10.32 -6.74
C PHE A 257 1.76 11.62 -7.29
N TYR A 258 2.47 12.31 -8.19
CA TYR A 258 1.98 13.53 -8.85
C TYR A 258 0.66 13.28 -9.60
N ASN A 259 0.52 12.13 -10.23
CA ASN A 259 -0.69 11.70 -10.93
C ASN A 259 -1.79 11.13 -10.00
N GLY A 260 -1.52 10.98 -8.70
CA GLY A 260 -2.47 10.41 -7.73
C GLY A 260 -2.52 8.87 -7.65
N GLU A 261 -1.61 8.16 -8.35
CA GLU A 261 -1.59 6.68 -8.42
C GLU A 261 -0.94 6.00 -7.20
N ASP A 262 -0.05 6.71 -6.50
CA ASP A 262 0.71 6.21 -5.35
C ASP A 262 0.40 7.03 -4.08
N SER A 263 -0.60 6.59 -3.31
CA SER A 263 -1.10 7.31 -2.13
C SER A 263 -1.06 6.51 -0.83
N GLN A 264 -0.73 5.22 -0.88
CA GLN A 264 -0.94 4.28 0.21
C GLN A 264 -0.08 4.64 1.44
N LEU A 265 1.24 4.77 1.27
CA LEU A 265 2.16 5.11 2.36
C LEU A 265 1.85 6.46 3.02
N LEU A 266 1.49 7.49 2.25
CA LEU A 266 1.11 8.80 2.78
C LEU A 266 -0.26 8.77 3.46
N THR A 267 -1.16 7.88 3.03
CA THR A 267 -2.43 7.62 3.73
C THR A 267 -2.17 6.96 5.09
N TYR A 268 -1.25 5.99 5.15
CA TYR A 268 -0.85 5.36 6.41
C TYR A 268 -0.20 6.38 7.37
N LEU A 269 0.55 7.34 6.83
CA LEU A 269 1.11 8.45 7.61
C LEU A 269 0.02 9.32 8.24
N ILE A 270 -0.95 9.78 7.44
CA ILE A 270 -2.10 10.56 7.96
C ILE A 270 -2.81 9.78 9.05
N ALA A 271 -3.04 8.49 8.79
CA ALA A 271 -3.74 7.64 9.72
C ALA A 271 -2.99 7.52 11.05
N THR A 272 -1.69 7.28 11.00
CA THR A 272 -0.85 7.13 12.20
C THR A 272 -0.78 8.42 13.01
N ILE A 273 -0.65 9.57 12.35
CA ILE A 273 -0.69 10.89 13.01
C ILE A 273 -1.99 11.06 13.82
N LEU A 274 -3.13 10.74 13.21
CA LEU A 274 -4.44 10.84 13.86
C LEU A 274 -4.61 9.81 14.99
N LEU A 275 -4.32 8.54 14.71
CA LEU A 275 -4.45 7.44 15.68
C LEU A 275 -3.59 7.69 16.92
N LYS A 276 -2.32 8.07 16.73
CA LYS A 276 -1.33 8.15 17.82
C LYS A 276 -1.16 9.54 18.43
N ASP A 277 -1.75 10.58 17.87
CA ASP A 277 -1.58 11.96 18.33
C ASP A 277 -0.14 12.49 18.19
N ILE A 278 0.52 12.14 17.10
CA ILE A 278 1.94 12.46 16.89
C ILE A 278 2.12 13.50 15.80
N LYS A 279 3.28 14.17 15.81
CA LYS A 279 3.67 15.10 14.75
C LYS A 279 4.59 14.45 13.71
N ILE A 280 4.77 15.10 12.55
CA ILE A 280 5.64 14.58 11.48
C ILE A 280 7.11 14.50 11.90
N GLU A 281 7.56 15.34 12.82
CA GLU A 281 8.90 15.30 13.42
C GLU A 281 9.12 14.05 14.29
N GLN A 282 8.08 13.29 14.57
CA GLN A 282 8.17 11.99 15.24
C GLN A 282 8.19 10.83 14.24
N VAL A 283 8.03 11.08 12.94
CA VAL A 283 8.01 10.02 11.92
C VAL A 283 9.32 10.03 11.15
N LEU A 284 10.10 8.96 11.30
CA LEU A 284 11.37 8.76 10.62
C LEU A 284 11.19 8.51 9.12
N GLY A 285 10.12 7.84 8.71
CA GLY A 285 9.84 7.62 7.31
C GLY A 285 8.70 6.65 7.04
N ILE A 286 8.39 6.52 5.75
CA ILE A 286 7.36 5.64 5.21
C ILE A 286 7.96 4.78 4.11
N PHE A 287 7.76 3.46 4.21
CA PHE A 287 8.57 2.51 3.47
C PHE A 287 7.77 1.32 2.93
N TYR A 288 8.21 0.84 1.78
CA TYR A 288 7.95 -0.49 1.29
C TYR A 288 9.05 -1.46 1.74
N ARG A 289 8.65 -2.62 2.23
CA ARG A 289 9.52 -3.77 2.47
C ARG A 289 9.25 -4.84 1.42
N GLN A 290 10.26 -5.10 0.58
CA GLN A 290 10.15 -6.14 -0.43
C GLN A 290 10.39 -7.54 0.16
N ILE A 291 9.52 -8.48 -0.18
CA ILE A 291 9.66 -9.90 0.18
C ILE A 291 10.47 -10.60 -0.91
N THR A 292 11.78 -10.73 -0.68
CA THR A 292 12.75 -11.21 -1.67
C THR A 292 13.93 -11.91 -1.01
N GLU A 293 14.62 -12.76 -1.77
CA GLU A 293 15.91 -13.36 -1.38
C GLU A 293 17.11 -12.46 -1.72
N ASP A 294 16.91 -11.46 -2.59
CA ASP A 294 17.97 -10.55 -3.02
C ASP A 294 18.29 -9.50 -1.95
N LYS A 295 19.43 -9.68 -1.27
CA LYS A 295 19.96 -8.79 -0.24
C LYS A 295 19.97 -7.31 -0.63
N SER A 296 20.22 -6.98 -1.90
CA SER A 296 20.28 -5.59 -2.37
C SER A 296 18.91 -4.89 -2.30
N ASN A 297 17.85 -5.68 -2.35
CA ASN A 297 16.47 -5.26 -2.46
C ASN A 297 15.68 -5.38 -1.15
N VAL A 298 16.22 -6.01 -0.10
CA VAL A 298 15.53 -6.14 1.20
C VAL A 298 15.53 -4.83 1.97
N ARG A 299 16.47 -3.92 1.73
CA ARG A 299 16.50 -2.57 2.33
C ARG A 299 15.18 -1.82 2.12
N LEU A 300 14.77 -1.05 3.13
CA LEU A 300 13.56 -0.23 3.08
C LEU A 300 13.65 0.81 1.95
N LYS A 301 12.62 0.86 1.11
CA LYS A 301 12.48 1.78 -0.03
C LYS A 301 11.30 2.70 0.21
N GLY A 302 11.40 3.98 -0.13
CA GLY A 302 10.34 4.94 0.18
C GLY A 302 10.90 6.33 0.45
N LEU A 303 10.29 7.02 1.41
CA LEU A 303 10.64 8.38 1.80
C LEU A 303 11.11 8.43 3.26
N VAL A 304 12.21 9.15 3.48
CA VAL A 304 12.84 9.31 4.80
C VAL A 304 12.79 10.75 5.25
N ASN A 305 12.36 11.00 6.47
CA ASN A 305 12.42 12.31 7.10
C ASN A 305 13.86 12.58 7.53
N GLN A 306 14.55 13.44 6.79
CA GLN A 306 15.97 13.70 7.02
C GLN A 306 16.22 14.39 8.36
N ASP A 307 15.29 15.23 8.83
CA ASP A 307 15.45 15.95 10.09
C ASP A 307 15.44 14.97 11.26
N VAL A 308 14.59 13.94 11.17
CA VAL A 308 14.49 12.87 12.16
C VAL A 308 15.69 11.93 12.06
N LEU A 309 16.06 11.52 10.83
CA LEU A 309 17.18 10.62 10.59
C LEU A 309 18.51 11.19 11.10
N LEU A 310 18.75 12.50 10.92
CA LEU A 310 19.98 13.16 11.39
C LEU A 310 20.14 13.10 12.92
N GLY A 311 19.04 12.91 13.65
CA GLY A 311 19.02 12.72 15.11
C GLY A 311 18.93 11.26 15.56
N GLU A 312 19.16 10.28 14.67
CA GLU A 312 19.22 8.86 15.02
C GLU A 312 20.67 8.40 15.25
N ASP A 313 20.89 7.57 16.27
CA ASP A 313 22.24 7.01 16.54
C ASP A 313 22.74 6.14 15.38
N PHE A 314 21.82 5.47 14.69
CA PHE A 314 22.15 4.61 13.53
C PHE A 314 22.28 5.40 12.22
N ALA A 315 22.12 6.73 12.22
CA ALA A 315 22.18 7.61 11.04
C ALA A 315 23.29 7.26 10.02
N ARG A 316 24.50 7.00 10.53
CA ARG A 316 25.68 6.64 9.72
C ARG A 316 25.62 5.25 9.11
N SER A 317 24.82 4.37 9.71
CA SER A 317 24.57 2.99 9.27
C SER A 317 23.26 2.84 8.51
N ALA A 318 22.48 3.92 8.30
CA ALA A 318 21.16 3.88 7.67
C ALA A 318 21.18 3.17 6.29
N SER A 319 22.25 3.35 5.50
CA SER A 319 22.35 2.74 4.16
C SER A 319 22.43 1.22 4.16
N LYS A 320 22.72 0.60 5.31
CA LYS A 320 22.67 -0.86 5.52
C LYS A 320 21.23 -1.38 5.57
N ILE A 321 20.28 -0.55 6.01
CA ILE A 321 18.89 -0.95 6.30
C ILE A 321 17.81 -0.28 5.45
N MET A 322 18.12 0.88 4.87
CA MET A 322 17.19 1.68 4.06
C MET A 322 17.92 2.41 2.93
N PHE A 323 17.18 2.89 1.94
CA PHE A 323 17.70 3.72 0.85
C PHE A 323 17.88 5.19 1.29
N ALA A 324 18.63 5.39 2.36
CA ALA A 324 19.10 6.68 2.86
C ALA A 324 20.51 6.53 3.44
N GLY A 325 21.24 7.63 3.51
CA GLY A 325 22.60 7.62 4.04
C GLY A 325 23.08 9.02 4.33
N ILE A 326 23.91 9.13 5.35
CA ILE A 326 24.46 10.40 5.85
C ILE A 326 25.98 10.41 5.61
N THR A 327 26.50 11.56 5.19
CA THR A 327 27.93 11.78 4.98
C THR A 327 28.68 11.98 6.30
N LYS A 328 30.01 11.97 6.27
CA LYS A 328 30.83 12.27 7.45
C LYS A 328 30.57 13.66 8.04
N GLU A 329 30.10 14.61 7.22
CA GLU A 329 29.74 15.98 7.62
C GLU A 329 28.33 16.09 8.23
N ASN A 330 27.68 14.97 8.56
CA ASN A 330 26.32 14.92 9.07
C ASN A 330 25.28 15.59 8.15
N LYS A 331 25.40 15.36 6.84
CA LYS A 331 24.44 15.80 5.82
C LYS A 331 23.91 14.59 5.08
N VAL A 332 22.69 14.69 4.54
CA VAL A 332 22.18 13.68 3.62
C VAL A 332 23.13 13.54 2.44
N ASN A 333 23.52 12.30 2.14
CA ASN A 333 24.33 12.01 0.97
C ASN A 333 23.53 12.31 -0.30
N GLY A 334 24.14 13.05 -1.23
CA GLY A 334 23.50 13.51 -2.46
C GLY A 334 22.87 12.38 -3.30
N HIS A 335 23.39 11.15 -3.20
CA HIS A 335 22.79 9.97 -3.84
C HIS A 335 21.35 9.68 -3.37
N TYR A 336 21.00 10.06 -2.13
CA TYR A 336 19.69 9.84 -1.52
C TYR A 336 18.84 11.11 -1.43
N LYS A 337 19.22 12.20 -2.10
CA LYS A 337 18.47 13.48 -2.05
C LYS A 337 17.02 13.36 -2.55
N ASN A 338 16.77 12.43 -3.47
CA ASN A 338 15.41 12.14 -3.96
C ASN A 338 14.66 11.14 -3.07
N ARG A 339 15.28 10.57 -2.05
CA ARG A 339 14.65 9.64 -1.09
C ARG A 339 14.39 10.27 0.27
N THR A 340 14.80 11.51 0.44
CA THR A 340 14.74 12.25 1.69
C THR A 340 13.90 13.51 1.53
N LEU A 341 13.17 13.86 2.58
CA LEU A 341 12.39 15.08 2.69
C LEU A 341 12.65 15.70 4.08
N THR A 342 12.60 17.03 4.21
CA THR A 342 12.44 17.67 5.54
C THR A 342 11.05 17.34 6.11
N SER A 343 10.85 17.61 7.39
CA SER A 343 9.55 17.51 8.06
C SER A 343 8.50 18.40 7.37
N SER A 344 8.88 19.62 7.00
CA SER A 344 7.99 20.54 6.26
C SER A 344 7.65 20.06 4.86
N GLU A 345 8.60 19.42 4.16
CA GLU A 345 8.35 18.80 2.86
C GLU A 345 7.42 17.58 2.98
N PHE A 346 7.56 16.78 4.05
CA PHE A 346 6.63 15.70 4.38
C PHE A 346 5.20 16.22 4.62
N GLU A 347 5.04 17.28 5.40
CA GLU A 347 3.74 17.92 5.62
C GLU A 347 3.10 18.36 4.32
N LYS A 348 3.89 18.96 3.42
CA LYS A 348 3.41 19.33 2.09
C LYS A 348 2.95 18.11 1.30
N PHE A 349 3.71 17.01 1.32
CA PHE A 349 3.35 15.77 0.62
C PHE A 349 2.07 15.16 1.19
N VAL A 350 1.86 15.22 2.51
CA VAL A 350 0.60 14.81 3.13
C VAL A 350 -0.57 15.64 2.60
N LYS A 351 -0.44 16.97 2.53
CA LYS A 351 -1.49 17.85 1.99
C LYS A 351 -1.78 17.57 0.51
N ILE A 352 -0.75 17.35 -0.31
CA ILE A 352 -0.90 16.96 -1.72
C ILE A 352 -1.63 15.62 -1.84
N ASN A 353 -1.30 14.65 -0.98
CA ASN A 353 -1.94 13.34 -0.98
C ASN A 353 -3.43 13.43 -0.65
N ILE A 354 -3.79 14.23 0.37
CA ILE A 354 -5.18 14.53 0.71
C ILE A 354 -5.89 15.15 -0.51
N ASP A 355 -5.30 16.16 -1.13
CA ASP A 355 -5.90 16.82 -2.30
C ASP A 355 -6.08 15.87 -3.48
N ASN A 356 -5.09 15.03 -3.78
CA ASN A 356 -5.18 14.05 -4.85
C ASN A 356 -6.31 13.03 -4.59
N ILE A 357 -6.40 12.50 -3.37
CA ILE A 357 -7.46 11.57 -2.96
C ILE A 357 -8.83 12.22 -3.08
N LEU A 358 -9.01 13.41 -2.50
CA LEU A 358 -10.33 14.05 -2.44
C LEU A 358 -10.78 14.60 -3.78
N THR A 359 -9.87 15.14 -4.60
CA THR A 359 -10.16 15.51 -5.99
C THR A 359 -10.57 14.29 -6.81
N THR A 360 -9.96 13.13 -6.55
CA THR A 360 -10.36 11.87 -7.22
C THR A 360 -11.75 11.43 -6.76
N ILE A 361 -12.05 11.56 -5.47
CA ILE A 361 -13.38 11.24 -4.93
C ILE A 361 -14.45 12.20 -5.48
N GLU A 362 -14.17 13.50 -5.63
CA GLU A 362 -15.05 14.45 -6.33
C GLU A 362 -15.40 13.97 -7.74
N LYS A 363 -14.39 13.51 -8.51
CA LYS A 363 -14.61 12.93 -9.85
C LYS A 363 -15.39 11.63 -9.82
N ILE A 364 -15.15 10.76 -8.82
CA ILE A 364 -15.96 9.54 -8.66
C ILE A 364 -17.43 9.89 -8.42
N TYR A 365 -17.71 10.94 -7.63
CA TYR A 365 -19.07 11.41 -7.35
C TYR A 365 -19.69 12.27 -8.46
N SER A 366 -18.93 12.74 -9.43
CA SER A 366 -19.53 13.30 -10.66
C SER A 366 -20.19 12.20 -11.51
N PHE A 367 -19.87 10.93 -11.24
CA PHE A 367 -20.24 9.76 -12.06
C PHE A 367 -19.82 9.95 -13.51
N ASP A 368 -18.68 10.62 -13.73
CA ASP A 368 -18.05 10.72 -15.03
C ASP A 368 -17.02 9.59 -15.16
N TYR A 369 -17.41 8.54 -15.87
CA TYR A 369 -16.55 7.42 -16.25
C TYR A 369 -16.21 7.45 -17.75
N SER A 370 -16.48 8.58 -18.43
CA SER A 370 -16.28 8.74 -19.86
C SER A 370 -14.90 9.35 -20.15
N ALA A 371 -13.87 8.51 -20.36
CA ALA A 371 -12.59 8.85 -21.02
C ALA A 371 -11.63 7.65 -20.93
N LEU A 372 -11.32 6.92 -22.01
CA LEU A 372 -10.39 7.27 -23.11
C LEU A 372 -10.48 6.21 -24.24
N ASN A 373 -10.14 6.58 -25.48
CA ASN A 373 -10.08 5.75 -26.71
C ASN A 373 -10.25 4.20 -26.57
N LYS A 374 -11.26 3.66 -27.27
CA LYS A 374 -11.71 2.25 -27.32
C LYS A 374 -10.58 1.20 -27.39
N GLU A 375 -9.51 1.46 -28.14
CA GLU A 375 -8.36 0.56 -28.27
C GLU A 375 -7.47 0.51 -27.02
N THR A 376 -7.33 1.64 -26.32
CA THR A 376 -6.52 1.74 -25.10
C THR A 376 -7.21 1.05 -23.93
N GLU A 377 -8.53 1.20 -23.81
CA GLU A 377 -9.35 0.53 -22.78
C GLU A 377 -9.39 -0.99 -22.94
N LEU A 378 -9.60 -1.51 -24.16
CA LEU A 378 -9.61 -2.97 -24.40
C LEU A 378 -8.26 -3.62 -24.05
N GLN A 379 -7.16 -2.92 -24.32
CA GLN A 379 -5.82 -3.40 -23.98
C GLN A 379 -5.55 -3.35 -22.48
N GLU A 380 -5.90 -2.25 -21.79
CA GLU A 380 -5.78 -2.13 -20.33
C GLU A 380 -6.66 -3.15 -19.58
N LEU A 381 -7.88 -3.40 -20.08
CA LEU A 381 -8.80 -4.41 -19.56
C LEU A 381 -8.29 -5.83 -19.81
N TYR A 382 -7.74 -6.09 -20.99
CA TYR A 382 -7.08 -7.37 -21.29
C TYR A 382 -5.90 -7.62 -20.35
N ASP A 383 -5.06 -6.62 -20.12
CA ASP A 383 -3.90 -6.71 -19.22
C ASP A 383 -4.32 -6.85 -17.74
N TYR A 384 -5.40 -6.17 -17.32
CA TYR A 384 -6.01 -6.38 -16.00
C TYR A 384 -6.54 -7.81 -15.84
N SER A 385 -7.34 -8.32 -16.79
CA SER A 385 -7.96 -9.65 -16.73
C SER A 385 -6.96 -10.81 -16.71
N LYS A 386 -5.77 -10.60 -17.26
CA LYS A 386 -4.66 -11.57 -17.25
C LYS A 386 -3.75 -11.46 -16.04
N ASN A 387 -4.08 -10.63 -15.05
CA ASN A 387 -3.15 -10.25 -13.96
C ASN A 387 -1.79 -9.75 -14.50
N LYS A 388 -1.77 -9.22 -15.73
CA LYS A 388 -0.59 -8.76 -16.47
C LYS A 388 -0.27 -7.28 -16.24
N LEU A 389 -1.02 -6.58 -15.39
CA LEU A 389 -0.65 -5.25 -14.89
C LEU A 389 0.66 -5.22 -14.06
N ASN A 390 1.47 -6.28 -14.11
CA ASN A 390 2.90 -6.24 -13.89
C ASN A 390 3.61 -6.46 -15.24
N SER A 391 3.60 -5.46 -16.09
CA SER A 391 4.64 -5.30 -17.11
C SER A 391 4.80 -3.83 -17.38
N ASP A 392 5.86 -3.26 -16.83
CA ASP A 392 6.60 -2.14 -17.42
C ASP A 392 5.73 -1.15 -18.20
N ASP A 393 4.98 -0.31 -17.47
CA ASP A 393 4.41 0.89 -18.08
C ASP A 393 5.56 1.81 -18.45
N ASN A 394 6.03 1.64 -19.69
CA ASN A 394 6.75 2.62 -20.49
C ASN A 394 5.86 3.84 -20.80
N ASN A 395 5.13 4.35 -19.81
CA ASN A 395 4.54 5.67 -19.89
C ASN A 395 5.67 6.67 -19.71
N LYS A 396 6.04 7.28 -20.84
CA LYS A 396 7.02 8.35 -20.99
C LYS A 396 7.01 9.26 -19.75
N SER A 397 8.14 9.28 -19.06
CA SER A 397 8.34 10.11 -17.88
C SER A 397 7.99 11.56 -18.19
N VAL A 398 6.98 12.07 -17.47
CA VAL A 398 6.91 13.48 -17.12
C VAL A 398 8.16 13.78 -16.29
N GLY A 399 9.19 14.38 -16.92
CA GLY A 399 10.35 15.00 -16.27
C GLY A 399 11.35 14.09 -15.54
N ASN A 400 12.55 14.63 -15.31
CA ASN A 400 13.54 14.07 -14.39
C ASN A 400 12.95 14.01 -12.96
N THR A 401 13.18 12.94 -12.18
CA THR A 401 12.67 12.79 -10.79
C THR A 401 12.87 14.03 -9.93
N ALA A 402 14.02 14.71 -10.07
CA ALA A 402 14.30 15.94 -9.34
C ALA A 402 13.38 17.11 -9.75
N GLN A 403 13.00 17.19 -11.04
CA GLN A 403 12.05 18.17 -11.55
C GLN A 403 10.65 17.91 -11.02
N VAL A 404 10.18 16.64 -11.02
CA VAL A 404 8.84 16.30 -10.50
C VAL A 404 8.76 16.56 -9.00
N LYS A 405 9.79 16.19 -8.24
CA LYS A 405 9.89 16.54 -6.81
C LYS A 405 9.78 18.06 -6.61
N LYS A 406 10.50 18.85 -7.41
CA LYS A 406 10.44 20.31 -7.36
C LYS A 406 9.04 20.84 -7.67
N LEU A 407 8.37 20.34 -8.72
CA LEU A 407 6.99 20.71 -9.06
C LEU A 407 6.01 20.40 -7.93
N LEU A 408 6.13 19.23 -7.29
CA LEU A 408 5.33 18.88 -6.11
C LEU A 408 5.57 19.89 -4.97
N LEU A 409 6.82 20.28 -4.73
CA LEU A 409 7.18 21.26 -3.71
C LEU A 409 6.78 22.69 -4.06
N GLU A 410 6.51 23.00 -5.33
CA GLU A 410 6.02 24.30 -5.81
C GLU A 410 4.49 24.33 -5.99
N LYS A 411 3.80 23.17 -5.94
CA LYS A 411 2.33 23.10 -6.08
C LYS A 411 1.65 23.95 -5.01
N ASP A 412 0.85 24.90 -5.44
CA ASP A 412 -0.08 25.64 -4.59
C ASP A 412 -1.32 24.75 -4.35
N LEU A 413 -1.78 24.69 -3.09
CA LEU A 413 -2.89 23.84 -2.65
C LEU A 413 -4.03 24.69 -2.09
#